data_AF-A0A8X6UYC3-F1
#
_entry.id   AF-A0A8X6UYC3-F1
#
_cell.length_a   1.000
_cell.length_b   1.000
_cell.length_c   1.000
_cell.angle_alpha   90.00
_cell.angle_beta   90.00
_cell.angle_gamma   90.00
#
_symmetry.space_group_name_H-M   'P 1'
#
loop_
_entity.id
_entity.type
_entity.pdbx_description
1 polymer ?
#
loop_
_entity_poly.entity_id
_entity_poly.type
_entity_poly.pdbx_seq_one_letter_code
_entity_poly.pdbx_strand_id
1 'polypeptide(L)'
;MRSGDLFLEASSAKQATALINLQKLAHLDVTVAPHTTLNFSRGVISPADFFNVSTEEIKENMQAQNVCDVRRITIRRDGQVLNTKHLILTFNTPDLPQTVKMAYIRCPVRPYIPNPLRCFQCQRFGHSKTVCRGQPTCSRCAEVGHDSADCKAKERCVNCKGDHSSFSRSCPTWLLEKEITAIKIKDKISYPEARRVVSSRTPVSGKSYASATRKTYISTAIQVDASTAPTSAIPATMTPKNVAVDTLKSVSPPRDHKKNRKTRIKESGVQSHKKKRSNLSKNSMTWETMSWTFTPRKATKV
;
A
#
# COMPACT_ATOMS: atom_id res chain seq x y z
N MET A 1 1.32 2.24 -20.10
CA MET A 1 2.42 3.19 -19.81
C MET A 1 2.61 4.06 -21.05
N ARG A 2 2.97 5.34 -20.90
CA ARG A 2 3.06 6.30 -22.03
C ARG A 2 4.50 6.64 -22.45
N SER A 3 5.51 6.12 -21.74
CA SER A 3 6.93 6.43 -21.96
C SER A 3 7.69 5.42 -22.81
N GLY A 4 7.07 4.32 -23.24
CA GLY A 4 7.76 3.24 -23.98
C GLY A 4 8.66 2.33 -23.14
N ASP A 5 8.92 2.69 -21.88
CA ASP A 5 9.73 1.91 -20.95
C ASP A 5 9.15 0.50 -20.68
N LEU A 6 10.04 -0.49 -20.57
CA LEU A 6 9.69 -1.87 -20.18
C LEU A 6 10.27 -2.21 -18.81
N PHE A 7 9.50 -2.96 -18.02
CA PHE A 7 9.96 -3.51 -16.75
C PHE A 7 10.19 -5.00 -16.90
N LEU A 8 11.41 -5.43 -16.65
CA LEU A 8 11.81 -6.83 -16.69
C LEU A 8 12.12 -7.30 -15.28
N GLU A 9 11.64 -8.49 -14.93
CA GLU A 9 12.05 -9.19 -13.72
C GLU A 9 13.06 -10.27 -14.12
N ALA A 10 14.26 -10.21 -13.54
CA ALA A 10 15.26 -11.25 -13.74
C ALA A 10 15.07 -12.38 -12.73
N SER A 11 15.00 -13.61 -13.23
CA SER A 11 14.87 -14.81 -12.41
C SER A 11 16.21 -15.30 -11.84
N SER A 12 17.34 -14.83 -12.40
CA SER A 12 18.70 -15.23 -12.00
C SER A 12 19.69 -14.07 -12.05
N ALA A 13 20.75 -14.16 -11.24
CA ALA A 13 21.87 -13.23 -11.25
C ALA A 13 22.55 -13.13 -12.60
N LYS A 14 22.76 -14.28 -13.26
CA LYS A 14 23.38 -14.33 -14.58
C LYS A 14 22.54 -13.58 -15.61
N GLN A 15 21.22 -13.77 -15.55
CA GLN A 15 20.27 -13.06 -16.42
C GLN A 15 20.27 -11.56 -16.13
N ALA A 16 20.24 -11.16 -14.86
CA ALA A 16 20.25 -9.74 -14.49
C ALA A 16 21.52 -9.02 -15.00
N THR A 17 22.70 -9.66 -14.88
CA THR A 17 23.96 -9.10 -15.39
C THR A 17 23.96 -9.02 -16.92
N ALA A 18 23.46 -10.05 -17.60
CA ALA A 18 23.33 -10.03 -19.07
C ALA A 18 22.39 -8.91 -19.55
N LEU A 19 21.25 -8.70 -18.87
CA LEU A 19 20.30 -7.65 -19.20
C LEU A 19 20.89 -6.25 -18.98
N ILE A 20 21.62 -6.01 -17.88
CA ILE A 20 22.22 -4.69 -17.60
C ILE A 20 23.25 -4.31 -18.68
N ASN A 21 23.94 -5.28 -19.27
CA ASN A 21 24.95 -5.04 -20.30
C ASN A 21 24.36 -5.01 -21.73
N LEU A 22 23.03 -5.18 -21.88
CA LEU A 22 22.37 -5.18 -23.19
C LEU A 22 22.31 -3.75 -23.76
N GLN A 23 22.83 -3.57 -24.97
CA GLN A 23 22.81 -2.28 -25.68
C GLN A 23 21.85 -2.24 -26.87
N LYS A 24 21.52 -3.40 -27.44
CA LYS A 24 20.63 -3.52 -28.61
C LYS A 24 19.59 -4.59 -28.40
N LEU A 25 18.36 -4.29 -28.79
CA LEU A 25 17.25 -5.23 -28.85
C LEU A 25 16.74 -5.24 -30.30
N ALA A 26 17.07 -6.30 -31.04
CA ALA A 26 16.96 -6.37 -32.49
C ALA A 26 17.69 -5.18 -33.17
N HIS A 27 16.95 -4.29 -33.83
CA HIS A 27 17.50 -3.12 -34.54
C HIS A 27 17.42 -1.83 -33.71
N LEU A 28 16.95 -1.90 -32.47
CA LEU A 28 16.75 -0.74 -31.60
C LEU A 28 17.85 -0.67 -30.54
N ASP A 29 18.44 0.51 -30.39
CA ASP A 29 19.34 0.79 -29.26
C ASP A 29 18.52 0.95 -27.98
N VAL A 30 18.93 0.27 -26.91
CA VAL A 30 18.22 0.24 -25.63
C VAL A 30 19.15 0.67 -24.49
N THR A 31 18.60 1.35 -23.49
CA THR A 31 19.32 1.74 -22.27
C THR A 31 18.77 0.96 -21.09
N VAL A 32 19.55 0.03 -20.57
CA VAL A 32 19.13 -0.75 -19.40
C VAL A 32 19.67 -0.15 -18.11
N ALA A 33 18.77 0.08 -17.14
CA ALA A 33 19.14 0.57 -15.82
C ALA A 33 18.40 -0.22 -14.73
N PRO A 34 19.01 -0.45 -13.55
CA PRO A 34 18.29 -0.99 -12.41
C PRO A 34 17.08 -0.10 -12.07
N HIS A 35 15.94 -0.72 -11.76
CA HIS A 35 14.77 0.06 -11.36
C HIS A 35 15.05 0.83 -10.07
N THR A 36 14.75 2.13 -10.08
CA THR A 36 15.05 3.09 -9.01
C THR A 36 14.28 2.89 -7.70
N THR A 37 13.34 1.95 -7.64
CA THR A 37 12.44 1.77 -6.48
C THR A 37 12.08 0.32 -6.23
N LEU A 38 11.83 -0.50 -7.27
CA LEU A 38 11.45 -1.90 -7.10
C LEU A 38 12.57 -2.78 -6.51
N ASN A 39 13.83 -2.38 -6.69
CA ASN A 39 14.98 -3.09 -6.13
C ASN A 39 15.31 -2.71 -4.68
N PHE A 40 14.62 -1.71 -4.13
CA PHE A 40 14.91 -1.17 -2.81
C PHE A 40 13.69 -1.34 -1.90
N SER A 41 13.95 -1.79 -0.68
CA SER A 41 12.94 -1.79 0.39
C SER A 41 13.27 -0.70 1.40
N ARG A 42 12.24 -0.14 2.03
CA ARG A 42 12.40 0.90 3.04
C ARG A 42 11.76 0.47 4.35
N GLY A 43 12.55 0.53 5.41
CA GLY A 43 12.15 0.17 6.75
C GLY A 43 12.27 1.33 7.72
N VAL A 44 11.51 1.30 8.80
CA VAL A 44 11.59 2.22 9.93
C VAL A 44 12.08 1.45 11.13
N ILE A 45 13.14 1.95 11.76
CA ILE A 45 13.60 1.51 13.08
C ILE A 45 13.49 2.68 14.07
N SER A 46 13.38 2.36 15.35
CA SER A 46 13.18 3.37 16.41
C SER A 46 14.16 3.21 17.58
N PRO A 47 15.47 3.15 17.33
CA PRO A 47 16.45 3.00 18.39
C PRO A 47 16.59 4.32 19.17
N ALA A 48 16.38 4.28 20.49
CA ALA A 48 16.46 5.47 21.34
C ALA A 48 17.90 5.98 21.48
N ASP A 49 18.86 5.06 21.53
CA ASP A 49 20.27 5.35 21.84
C ASP A 49 21.00 6.08 20.70
N PHE A 50 20.47 6.00 19.48
CA PHE A 50 21.07 6.61 18.29
C PHE A 50 20.40 7.95 17.93
N PHE A 51 19.86 8.65 18.93
CA PHE A 51 19.22 9.95 18.72
C PHE A 51 20.22 11.04 18.30
N ASN A 52 21.39 11.07 18.93
CA ASN A 52 22.44 12.08 18.73
C ASN A 52 23.48 11.70 17.66
N VAL A 53 23.42 10.47 17.14
CA VAL A 53 24.37 9.98 16.14
C VAL A 53 24.01 10.53 14.76
N SER A 54 25.01 10.89 13.97
CA SER A 54 24.82 11.39 12.61
C SER A 54 24.27 10.30 11.68
N THR A 55 23.56 10.69 10.62
CA THR A 55 22.99 9.72 9.66
C THR A 55 24.07 9.04 8.82
N GLU A 56 25.19 9.71 8.63
CA GLU A 56 26.35 9.29 7.84
C GLU A 56 27.10 8.16 8.57
N GLU A 57 27.39 8.36 9.86
CA GLU A 57 28.03 7.34 10.69
C GLU A 57 27.16 6.08 10.82
N ILE A 58 25.83 6.26 10.96
CA ILE A 58 24.89 5.14 10.96
C ILE A 58 24.92 4.42 9.62
N LYS A 59 24.93 5.16 8.51
CA LYS A 59 24.96 4.58 7.17
C LYS A 59 26.20 3.72 6.99
N GLU A 60 27.38 4.23 7.32
CA GLU A 60 28.67 3.50 7.22
C GLU A 60 28.66 2.20 8.02
N ASN A 61 28.22 2.24 9.29
CA ASN A 61 28.14 1.06 10.15
C ASN A 61 27.09 0.02 9.68
N MET A 62 26.08 0.45 8.92
CA MET A 62 24.99 -0.43 8.46
C MET A 62 25.15 -0.92 7.01
N GLN A 63 26.19 -0.51 6.28
CA GLN A 63 26.41 -0.95 4.89
C GLN A 63 26.54 -2.47 4.77
N ALA A 64 27.19 -3.13 5.74
CA ALA A 64 27.34 -4.59 5.79
C ALA A 64 25.99 -5.34 5.87
N GLN A 65 24.90 -4.65 6.23
CA GLN A 65 23.54 -5.20 6.26
C GLN A 65 22.70 -4.73 5.06
N ASN A 66 23.35 -4.37 3.96
CA ASN A 66 22.74 -3.89 2.72
C ASN A 66 21.98 -2.56 2.85
N VAL A 67 22.26 -1.74 3.87
CA VAL A 67 21.68 -0.39 3.98
C VAL A 67 22.46 0.56 3.07
N CYS A 68 21.77 1.18 2.11
CA CYS A 68 22.38 2.11 1.16
C CYS A 68 22.10 3.58 1.49
N ASP A 69 21.03 3.86 2.25
CA ASP A 69 20.65 5.21 2.64
C ASP A 69 19.95 5.22 3.99
N VAL A 70 20.20 6.27 4.78
CA VAL A 70 19.66 6.44 6.13
C VAL A 70 19.11 7.86 6.24
N ARG A 71 17.83 7.97 6.59
CA ARG A 71 17.17 9.25 6.76
C ARG A 71 16.48 9.35 8.11
N ARG A 72 16.81 10.37 8.88
CA ARG A 72 16.12 10.66 10.14
C ARG A 72 14.76 11.32 9.88
N ILE A 73 13.74 10.87 10.60
CA ILE A 73 12.45 11.54 10.60
C ILE A 73 12.56 12.76 11.52
N THR A 74 12.21 13.93 11.01
CA THR A 74 12.17 15.17 11.76
C THR A 74 10.73 15.64 11.93
N ILE A 75 10.46 16.35 13.03
CA ILE A 75 9.18 16.97 13.32
C ILE A 75 9.43 18.47 13.47
N ARG A 76 8.51 19.28 12.94
CA ARG A 76 8.52 20.72 13.19
C ARG A 76 7.61 21.03 14.38
N ARG A 77 8.14 21.65 15.43
CA ARG A 77 7.39 22.20 16.57
C ARG A 77 7.89 23.63 16.81
N ASP A 78 6.97 24.58 16.93
CA ASP A 78 7.28 25.98 17.25
C ASP A 78 8.36 26.61 16.33
N GLY A 79 8.30 26.29 15.04
CA GLY A 79 9.27 26.76 14.04
C GLY A 79 10.62 26.03 14.03
N GLN A 80 10.92 25.20 15.05
CA GLN A 80 12.16 24.44 15.14
C GLN A 80 12.01 23.04 14.56
N VAL A 81 13.05 22.57 13.86
CA VAL A 81 13.14 21.21 13.31
C VAL A 81 13.76 20.30 14.37
N LEU A 82 12.93 19.50 15.03
CA LEU A 82 13.36 18.55 16.04
C LEU A 82 13.59 17.18 15.41
N ASN A 83 14.74 16.61 15.71
CA ASN A 83 15.05 15.23 15.38
C ASN A 83 14.13 14.29 16.15
N THR A 84 13.79 13.14 15.55
CA THR A 84 13.13 12.03 16.24
C THR A 84 14.08 10.83 16.36
N LYS A 85 13.71 9.90 17.25
CA LYS A 85 14.38 8.59 17.36
C LYS A 85 14.11 7.65 16.16
N HIS A 86 13.25 8.05 15.23
CA HIS A 86 12.85 7.19 14.12
C HIS A 86 13.77 7.42 12.92
N LEU A 87 14.38 6.33 12.44
CA LEU A 87 15.23 6.30 11.27
C LEU A 87 14.54 5.50 10.17
N ILE A 88 14.63 6.01 8.95
CA ILE A 88 14.23 5.29 7.74
C ILE A 88 15.49 4.74 7.12
N LEU A 89 15.56 3.42 7.00
CA LEU A 89 16.63 2.71 6.32
C LEU A 89 16.14 2.33 4.93
N THR A 90 16.95 2.62 3.91
CA THR A 90 16.76 2.08 2.57
C THR A 90 17.72 0.93 2.38
N PHE A 91 17.19 -0.25 2.08
CA PHE A 91 17.96 -1.46 1.80
C PHE A 91 18.08 -1.66 0.30
N ASN A 92 19.25 -2.12 -0.15
CA ASN A 92 19.49 -2.56 -1.52
C ASN A 92 18.98 -3.99 -1.77
N THR A 93 17.83 -4.33 -1.17
CA THR A 93 17.14 -5.61 -1.31
C THR A 93 15.65 -5.34 -1.52
N PRO A 94 14.98 -6.07 -2.44
CA PRO A 94 13.54 -5.91 -2.67
C PRO A 94 12.72 -6.36 -1.46
N ASP A 95 13.22 -7.36 -0.73
CA ASP A 95 12.60 -7.85 0.49
C ASP A 95 13.13 -7.11 1.71
N LEU A 96 12.19 -6.70 2.56
CA LEU A 96 12.49 -5.99 3.80
C LEU A 96 12.90 -6.99 4.89
N PRO A 97 14.09 -6.85 5.50
CA PRO A 97 14.48 -7.68 6.63
C PRO A 97 13.58 -7.41 7.84
N GLN A 98 13.25 -8.43 8.63
CA GLN A 98 12.40 -8.27 9.83
C GLN A 98 13.15 -7.58 10.98
N THR A 99 14.46 -7.80 11.07
CA THR A 99 15.32 -7.23 12.11
C THR A 99 16.66 -6.81 11.52
N VAL A 100 17.23 -5.75 12.06
CA VAL A 100 18.62 -5.32 11.80
C VAL A 100 19.38 -5.24 13.11
N LYS A 101 20.68 -5.50 13.07
CA LYS A 101 21.57 -5.35 14.22
C LYS A 101 22.21 -3.97 14.17
N MET A 102 22.01 -3.17 15.20
CA MET A 102 22.64 -1.86 15.32
C MET A 102 23.52 -1.88 16.56
N ALA A 103 24.84 -1.84 16.36
CA ALA A 103 25.83 -2.20 17.38
C ALA A 103 25.51 -3.57 18.02
N TYR A 104 25.09 -3.60 19.28
CA TYR A 104 24.74 -4.82 20.02
C TYR A 104 23.23 -5.07 20.14
N ILE A 105 22.39 -4.19 19.57
CA ILE A 105 20.93 -4.21 19.73
C ILE A 105 20.27 -4.79 18.48
N ARG A 106 19.28 -5.66 18.66
CA ARG A 106 18.40 -6.13 17.58
C ARG A 106 17.21 -5.21 17.45
N CYS A 107 17.16 -4.45 16.37
CA CYS A 107 16.09 -3.50 16.08
C CYS A 107 15.07 -4.15 15.14
N PRO A 108 13.78 -4.24 15.54
CA PRO A 108 12.72 -4.68 14.62
C PRO A 108 12.49 -3.60 13.56
N VAL A 109 12.36 -4.04 12.31
CA VAL A 109 12.15 -3.17 11.16
C VAL A 109 10.68 -3.21 10.76
N ARG A 110 10.05 -2.05 10.68
CA ARG A 110 8.67 -1.90 10.19
C ARG A 110 8.68 -1.36 8.76
N PRO A 111 7.82 -1.82 7.85
CA PRO A 111 7.72 -1.24 6.51
C PRO A 111 7.46 0.27 6.57
N TYR A 112 8.23 1.05 5.80
CA TYR A 112 8.02 2.49 5.70
C TYR A 112 6.84 2.80 4.79
N ILE A 113 5.80 3.43 5.34
CA ILE A 113 4.61 3.86 4.59
C ILE A 113 4.69 5.39 4.37
N PRO A 114 5.08 5.87 3.17
CA PRO A 114 5.17 7.28 2.87
C PRO A 114 3.80 7.95 2.90
N ASN A 115 3.78 9.28 2.98
CA ASN A 115 2.52 10.02 2.82
C ASN A 115 2.09 10.00 1.35
N PRO A 116 0.77 10.02 1.06
CA PRO A 116 0.25 10.09 -0.29
C PRO A 116 0.92 11.23 -1.07
N LEU A 117 1.37 10.92 -2.29
CA LEU A 117 1.99 11.90 -3.17
C LEU A 117 0.93 12.92 -3.60
N ARG A 118 1.04 14.15 -3.12
CA ARG A 118 0.22 15.28 -3.54
C ARG A 118 0.97 16.11 -4.57
N CYS A 119 0.32 16.40 -5.69
CA CYS A 119 0.85 17.33 -6.67
C CYS A 119 0.82 18.74 -6.11
N PHE A 120 1.98 19.42 -6.04
CA PHE A 120 2.05 20.79 -5.54
C PHE A 120 1.49 21.84 -6.50
N GLN A 121 1.15 21.47 -7.74
CA GLN A 121 0.52 22.35 -8.72
C GLN A 121 -1.01 22.26 -8.67
N CYS A 122 -1.59 21.09 -8.94
CA CYS A 122 -3.06 20.94 -8.97
C CYS A 122 -3.68 20.41 -7.66
N GLN A 123 -2.87 20.14 -6.63
CA GLN A 123 -3.29 19.64 -5.31
C GLN A 123 -3.95 18.25 -5.28
N ARG A 124 -4.06 17.56 -6.42
CA ARG A 124 -4.58 16.19 -6.52
C ARG A 124 -3.52 15.16 -6.11
N PHE A 125 -3.98 14.01 -5.63
CA PHE A 125 -3.09 12.89 -5.30
C PHE A 125 -2.67 12.08 -6.54
N GLY A 126 -1.52 11.39 -6.43
CA GLY A 126 -1.09 10.36 -7.38
C GLY A 126 -0.04 10.77 -8.41
N HIS A 127 0.34 12.05 -8.49
CA HIS A 127 1.40 12.51 -9.41
C HIS A 127 2.20 13.67 -8.84
N SER A 128 3.41 13.87 -9.38
CA SER A 128 4.29 15.00 -9.06
C SER A 128 3.97 16.22 -9.93
N LYS A 129 4.52 17.38 -9.55
CA LYS A 129 4.45 18.62 -10.34
C LYS A 129 5.00 18.43 -11.76
N THR A 130 6.09 17.69 -11.91
CA THR A 130 6.76 17.46 -13.21
C THR A 130 5.91 16.73 -14.24
N VAL A 131 4.96 15.90 -13.81
CA VAL A 131 4.06 15.13 -14.70
C VAL A 131 2.65 15.76 -14.72
N CYS A 132 2.44 16.86 -14.00
CA CYS A 132 1.15 17.49 -13.87
C CYS A 132 0.72 18.13 -15.20
N ARG A 133 -0.51 17.84 -15.61
CA ARG A 133 -1.19 18.51 -16.74
C ARG A 133 -2.29 19.47 -16.28
N GLY A 134 -2.46 19.62 -14.97
CA GLY A 134 -3.48 20.48 -14.37
C GLY A 134 -2.99 21.90 -14.14
N GLN A 135 -3.95 22.82 -13.96
CA GLN A 135 -3.68 24.22 -13.64
C GLN A 135 -3.19 24.40 -12.20
N PRO A 136 -2.41 25.47 -11.92
CA PRO A 136 -2.03 25.81 -10.55
C PRO A 136 -3.28 26.12 -9.73
N THR A 137 -3.49 25.33 -8.67
CA THR A 137 -4.67 25.41 -7.80
C THR A 137 -4.21 25.71 -6.38
N CYS A 138 -4.90 26.65 -5.72
CA CYS A 138 -4.63 27.02 -4.35
C CYS A 138 -4.85 25.82 -3.41
N SER A 139 -3.86 25.55 -2.55
CA SER A 139 -3.91 24.47 -1.58
C SER A 139 -4.91 24.71 -0.44
N ARG A 140 -5.31 25.98 -0.22
CA ARG A 140 -6.26 26.36 0.83
C ARG A 140 -7.71 26.34 0.36
N CYS A 141 -8.04 27.04 -0.73
CA CYS A 141 -9.43 27.21 -1.19
C CYS A 141 -9.81 26.45 -2.47
N ALA A 142 -8.89 25.67 -3.06
CA ALA A 142 -9.14 24.91 -4.28
C ALA A 142 -9.42 25.74 -5.56
N GLU A 143 -9.25 27.06 -5.53
CA GLU A 143 -9.43 27.94 -6.69
C GLU A 143 -8.14 28.09 -7.51
N VAL A 144 -8.31 28.46 -8.78
CA VAL A 144 -7.22 28.69 -9.73
C VAL A 144 -6.90 30.19 -9.79
N GLY A 145 -5.64 30.54 -10.00
CA GLY A 145 -5.24 31.93 -10.29
C GLY A 145 -4.56 32.70 -9.16
N HIS A 146 -4.28 32.07 -8.02
CA HIS A 146 -3.48 32.69 -6.95
C HIS A 146 -2.67 31.67 -6.14
N ASP A 147 -1.66 32.17 -5.42
CA ASP A 147 -0.81 31.38 -4.54
C ASP A 147 -1.40 31.25 -3.13
N SER A 148 -1.06 30.14 -2.46
CA SER A 148 -1.64 29.81 -1.16
C SER A 148 -1.13 30.66 0.01
N ALA A 149 -0.04 31.42 -0.18
CA ALA A 149 0.57 32.23 0.88
C ALA A 149 -0.37 33.37 1.32
N ASP A 150 -1.00 34.05 0.36
CA ASP A 150 -1.83 35.23 0.61
C ASP A 150 -3.34 34.93 0.57
N CYS A 151 -3.70 33.64 0.47
CA CYS A 151 -5.08 33.21 0.37
C CYS A 151 -5.81 33.34 1.72
N LYS A 152 -6.77 34.27 1.79
CA LYS A 152 -7.68 34.48 2.92
C LYS A 152 -9.07 33.84 2.74
N ALA A 153 -9.32 33.20 1.59
CA ALA A 153 -10.58 32.56 1.29
C ALA A 153 -10.87 31.36 2.22
N LYS A 154 -12.15 30.99 2.33
CA LYS A 154 -12.59 29.82 3.13
C LYS A 154 -11.90 28.55 2.63
N GLU A 155 -11.46 27.71 3.56
CA GLU A 155 -10.77 26.48 3.21
C GLU A 155 -11.70 25.49 2.51
N ARG A 156 -11.21 24.91 1.41
CA ARG A 156 -11.92 23.93 0.61
C ARG A 156 -10.95 22.95 -0.01
N CYS A 157 -11.24 21.66 0.12
CA CYS A 157 -10.39 20.60 -0.39
C CYS A 157 -10.68 20.30 -1.86
N VAL A 158 -9.65 20.26 -2.72
CA VAL A 158 -9.78 19.86 -4.14
C VAL A 158 -10.26 18.40 -4.30
N ASN A 159 -9.87 17.53 -3.36
CA ASN A 159 -10.06 16.08 -3.49
C ASN A 159 -11.42 15.60 -2.95
N CYS A 160 -11.83 16.09 -1.78
CA CYS A 160 -13.09 15.67 -1.13
C CYS A 160 -14.17 16.76 -1.09
N LYS A 161 -13.86 18.00 -1.49
CA LYS A 161 -14.75 19.17 -1.45
C LYS A 161 -15.22 19.59 -0.04
N GLY A 162 -14.59 19.08 1.02
CA GLY A 162 -14.90 19.45 2.42
C GLY A 162 -14.22 20.75 2.88
N ASP A 163 -14.66 21.24 4.05
CA ASP A 163 -14.20 22.48 4.70
C ASP A 163 -12.84 22.30 5.40
N HIS A 164 -11.80 22.06 4.61
CA HIS A 164 -10.41 22.01 5.07
C HIS A 164 -9.46 22.18 3.88
N SER A 165 -8.23 22.62 4.16
CA SER A 165 -7.17 22.69 3.17
C SER A 165 -6.81 21.34 2.52
N SER A 166 -6.34 21.36 1.29
CA SER A 166 -5.99 20.16 0.52
C SER A 166 -4.80 19.37 1.09
N PHE A 167 -4.06 19.93 2.05
CA PHE A 167 -2.96 19.26 2.75
C PHE A 167 -3.37 18.65 4.12
N SER A 168 -4.63 18.79 4.52
CA SER A 168 -5.12 18.24 5.78
C SER A 168 -5.04 16.70 5.82
N ARG A 169 -4.58 16.19 6.97
CA ARG A 169 -4.52 14.74 7.26
C ARG A 169 -5.85 14.15 7.71
N SER A 170 -6.84 14.99 8.02
CA SER A 170 -8.21 14.56 8.33
C SER A 170 -9.07 14.35 7.09
N CYS A 171 -8.56 14.65 5.89
CA CYS A 171 -9.28 14.48 4.64
C CYS A 171 -9.64 13.00 4.38
N PRO A 172 -10.91 12.65 4.11
CA PRO A 172 -11.31 11.28 3.80
C PRO A 172 -10.55 10.68 2.60
N THR A 173 -10.37 11.48 1.54
CA THR A 173 -9.60 11.03 0.37
C THR A 173 -8.12 10.82 0.71
N TRP A 174 -7.55 11.62 1.62
CA TRP A 174 -6.17 11.42 2.07
C TRP A 174 -6.03 10.12 2.87
N LEU A 175 -6.98 9.82 3.78
CA LEU A 175 -7.00 8.58 4.55
C LEU A 175 -7.11 7.36 3.63
N LEU A 176 -8.00 7.42 2.63
CA LEU A 176 -8.15 6.38 1.61
C LEU A 176 -6.83 6.15 0.85
N GLU A 177 -6.20 7.21 0.35
CA GLU A 177 -4.92 7.11 -0.38
C GLU A 177 -3.77 6.61 0.51
N LYS A 178 -3.79 6.95 1.80
CA LYS A 178 -2.84 6.44 2.79
C LYS A 178 -3.02 4.93 2.99
N GLU A 179 -4.25 4.45 3.06
CA GLU A 179 -4.57 3.02 3.15
C GLU A 179 -4.16 2.26 1.89
N ILE A 180 -4.50 2.77 0.69
CA ILE A 180 -4.08 2.17 -0.58
C ILE A 180 -2.55 2.05 -0.64
N THR A 181 -1.83 3.11 -0.23
CA THR A 181 -0.37 3.10 -0.18
C THR A 181 0.15 2.09 0.84
N ALA A 182 -0.51 1.94 1.99
CA ALA A 182 -0.14 0.97 3.01
C ALA A 182 -0.29 -0.47 2.50
N ILE A 183 -1.42 -0.80 1.86
CA ILE A 183 -1.68 -2.13 1.28
C ILE A 183 -0.68 -2.42 0.17
N LYS A 184 -0.46 -1.47 -0.74
CA LYS A 184 0.55 -1.58 -1.81
C LYS A 184 1.91 -2.03 -1.25
N ILE A 185 2.35 -1.43 -0.15
CA ILE A 185 3.67 -1.70 0.44
C ILE A 185 3.68 -3.00 1.26
N LYS A 186 2.63 -3.26 2.04
CA LYS A 186 2.54 -4.45 2.89
C LYS A 186 2.40 -5.74 2.06
N ASP A 187 1.54 -5.70 1.06
CA ASP A 187 1.16 -6.87 0.27
C ASP A 187 2.00 -6.97 -1.03
N LYS A 188 2.86 -5.98 -1.29
CA LYS A 188 3.75 -5.89 -2.48
C LYS A 188 3.01 -5.98 -3.82
N ILE A 189 1.78 -5.48 -3.86
CA ILE A 189 0.94 -5.46 -5.06
C ILE A 189 1.03 -4.13 -5.81
N SER A 190 0.52 -4.11 -7.04
CA SER A 190 0.44 -2.89 -7.83
C SER A 190 -0.51 -1.86 -7.20
N TYR A 191 -0.31 -0.57 -7.49
CA TYR A 191 -1.19 0.48 -6.96
C TYR A 191 -2.67 0.34 -7.40
N PRO A 192 -2.99 0.02 -8.68
CA PRO A 192 -4.37 -0.24 -9.09
C PRO A 192 -5.00 -1.43 -8.37
N GLU A 193 -4.20 -2.46 -8.08
CA GLU A 193 -4.66 -3.64 -7.36
C GLU A 193 -4.93 -3.34 -5.88
N ALA A 194 -4.03 -2.61 -5.21
CA ALA A 194 -4.27 -2.13 -3.86
C ALA A 194 -5.55 -1.28 -3.77
N ARG A 195 -5.83 -0.44 -4.78
CA ARG A 195 -7.08 0.32 -4.86
C ARG A 195 -8.29 -0.60 -4.96
N ARG A 196 -8.24 -1.68 -5.75
CA ARG A 196 -9.32 -2.68 -5.84
C ARG A 196 -9.55 -3.36 -4.50
N VAL A 197 -8.50 -3.71 -3.76
CA VAL A 197 -8.60 -4.33 -2.42
C VAL A 197 -9.27 -3.40 -1.41
N VAL A 198 -8.90 -2.11 -1.37
CA VAL A 198 -9.58 -1.15 -0.47
C VAL A 198 -11.04 -0.95 -0.88
N SER A 199 -11.30 -0.89 -2.19
CA SER A 199 -12.66 -0.70 -2.72
C SER A 199 -13.56 -1.91 -2.47
N SER A 200 -13.02 -3.13 -2.40
CA SER A 200 -13.81 -4.33 -2.08
C SER A 200 -14.15 -4.46 -0.59
N ARG A 201 -13.33 -3.90 0.30
CA ARG A 201 -13.57 -3.88 1.75
C ARG A 201 -14.57 -2.83 2.18
N THR A 202 -14.69 -1.74 1.42
CA THR A 202 -15.61 -0.64 1.73
C THR A 202 -16.97 -0.92 1.06
N PRO A 203 -18.04 -1.19 1.83
CA PRO A 203 -19.35 -1.41 1.24
C PRO A 203 -19.81 -0.14 0.54
N VAL A 204 -20.14 -0.26 -0.75
CA VAL A 204 -20.66 0.86 -1.53
C VAL A 204 -22.06 1.20 -1.00
N SER A 205 -22.19 2.36 -0.36
CA SER A 205 -23.49 2.86 0.09
C SER A 205 -24.48 2.89 -1.09
N GLY A 206 -25.63 2.23 -0.95
CA GLY A 206 -26.68 2.17 -1.97
C GLY A 206 -26.63 0.99 -2.93
N LYS A 207 -25.65 0.08 -2.86
CA LYS A 207 -25.66 -1.17 -3.63
C LYS A 207 -26.06 -2.35 -2.75
N SER A 208 -27.32 -2.76 -2.82
CA SER A 208 -27.80 -3.98 -2.14
C SER A 208 -27.37 -5.23 -2.92
N TYR A 209 -27.22 -6.36 -2.24
CA TYR A 209 -26.95 -7.66 -2.88
C TYR A 209 -27.96 -7.98 -4.00
N ALA A 210 -29.22 -7.59 -3.82
CA ALA A 210 -30.28 -7.75 -4.82
C ALA A 210 -30.06 -6.88 -6.08
N SER A 211 -29.42 -5.71 -5.94
CA SER A 211 -29.09 -4.86 -7.09
C SER A 211 -27.92 -5.39 -7.93
N ALA A 212 -26.97 -6.09 -7.31
CA ALA A 212 -25.82 -6.68 -7.98
C ALA A 212 -26.15 -7.98 -8.74
N THR A 213 -27.24 -8.66 -8.36
CA THR A 213 -27.66 -9.95 -8.93
C THR A 213 -28.81 -9.82 -9.94
N ARG A 214 -29.32 -8.61 -10.20
CA ARG A 214 -30.30 -8.37 -11.27
C ARG A 214 -29.65 -8.68 -12.62
N LYS A 215 -29.92 -9.87 -13.14
CA LYS A 215 -29.74 -10.18 -14.57
C LYS A 215 -30.75 -9.34 -15.35
N THR A 216 -30.29 -8.31 -16.03
CA THR A 216 -31.10 -7.63 -17.04
C THR A 216 -31.20 -8.58 -18.23
N TYR A 217 -32.24 -9.41 -18.26
CA TYR A 217 -32.60 -10.14 -19.47
C TYR A 217 -33.12 -9.10 -20.46
N ILE A 218 -32.28 -8.70 -21.40
CA ILE A 218 -32.73 -7.99 -22.60
C ILE A 218 -33.43 -9.05 -23.45
N SER A 219 -34.75 -9.13 -23.32
CA SER A 219 -35.57 -9.92 -24.23
C SER A 219 -35.62 -9.18 -25.56
N THR A 220 -34.78 -9.56 -26.50
CA THR A 220 -34.92 -9.15 -27.90
C THR A 220 -36.12 -9.91 -28.46
N ALA A 221 -37.32 -9.40 -28.25
CA ALA A 221 -38.51 -9.92 -28.92
C ALA A 221 -38.40 -9.54 -30.40
N ILE A 222 -37.95 -10.48 -31.23
CA ILE A 222 -38.17 -10.43 -32.67
C ILE A 222 -39.65 -10.76 -32.86
N GLN A 223 -40.44 -9.74 -33.21
CA GLN A 223 -41.79 -9.94 -33.71
C GLN A 223 -41.65 -10.57 -35.10
N VAL A 224 -41.98 -11.85 -35.22
CA VAL A 224 -42.27 -12.47 -36.52
C VAL A 224 -43.78 -12.54 -36.66
N ASP A 225 -44.31 -11.78 -37.61
CA ASP A 225 -45.71 -11.84 -38.01
C ASP A 225 -45.99 -13.23 -38.61
N ALA A 226 -46.84 -14.00 -37.94
CA ALA A 226 -47.29 -15.31 -38.39
C ALA A 226 -48.68 -15.18 -39.03
N SER A 227 -48.73 -14.70 -40.27
CA SER A 227 -49.92 -14.83 -41.13
C SER A 227 -49.64 -15.86 -42.21
N THR A 228 -49.84 -17.13 -41.86
CA THR A 228 -50.41 -18.20 -42.71
C THR A 228 -50.41 -19.48 -41.90
N ALA A 229 -51.55 -19.83 -41.32
CA ALA A 229 -51.80 -21.18 -40.81
C ALA A 229 -51.90 -22.17 -41.98
N PRO A 230 -51.75 -23.48 -41.70
CA PRO A 230 -52.95 -24.27 -41.85
C PRO A 230 -53.26 -25.13 -40.62
N THR A 231 -54.55 -25.08 -40.31
CA THR A 231 -55.39 -25.92 -39.47
C THR A 231 -55.04 -27.41 -39.50
N SER A 232 -54.94 -28.04 -38.32
CA SER A 232 -55.58 -29.34 -38.06
C SER A 232 -55.60 -29.72 -36.57
N ALA A 233 -56.81 -30.01 -36.10
CA ALA A 233 -57.21 -30.93 -35.04
C ALA A 233 -56.70 -30.72 -33.59
N ILE A 234 -57.63 -30.30 -32.73
CA ILE A 234 -57.57 -30.42 -31.27
C ILE A 234 -57.94 -31.87 -30.88
N PRO A 235 -57.41 -32.40 -29.77
CA PRO A 235 -58.33 -32.72 -28.69
C PRO A 235 -57.86 -32.16 -27.34
N ALA A 236 -58.79 -31.52 -26.65
CA ALA A 236 -58.70 -31.21 -25.24
C ALA A 236 -58.82 -32.52 -24.45
N THR A 237 -57.99 -32.71 -23.44
CA THR A 237 -58.34 -33.05 -22.04
C THR A 237 -57.09 -33.62 -21.36
N MET A 238 -56.78 -33.11 -20.15
CA MET A 238 -56.21 -33.79 -18.98
C MET A 238 -55.33 -32.82 -18.17
N THR A 239 -55.93 -32.16 -17.17
CA THR A 239 -55.30 -32.01 -15.84
C THR A 239 -55.20 -33.42 -15.21
N PRO A 240 -54.51 -33.69 -14.07
CA PRO A 240 -53.77 -32.84 -13.11
C PRO A 240 -52.33 -33.38 -12.86
N LYS A 241 -51.46 -32.78 -12.03
CA LYS A 241 -51.34 -33.07 -10.58
C LYS A 241 -50.25 -32.20 -9.95
N ASN A 242 -50.62 -31.55 -8.84
CA ASN A 242 -49.70 -31.10 -7.81
C ASN A 242 -48.87 -32.29 -7.31
N VAL A 243 -47.56 -32.15 -7.28
CA VAL A 243 -46.67 -32.94 -6.43
C VAL A 243 -45.76 -31.98 -5.68
N ALA A 244 -45.69 -32.21 -4.38
CA ALA A 244 -45.03 -31.42 -3.36
C ALA A 244 -43.54 -31.22 -3.64
N VAL A 245 -43.01 -30.07 -3.22
CA VAL A 245 -41.57 -29.91 -3.00
C VAL A 245 -41.35 -29.62 -1.52
N ASP A 246 -40.50 -30.48 -0.96
CA ASP A 246 -40.17 -30.63 0.43
C ASP A 246 -39.74 -29.35 1.15
N THR A 247 -40.13 -29.32 2.41
CA THR A 247 -39.77 -28.32 3.42
C THR A 247 -38.28 -28.42 3.71
N LEU A 248 -37.49 -27.43 3.29
CA LEU A 248 -36.16 -27.17 3.86
C LEU A 248 -36.25 -26.03 4.87
N LYS A 249 -36.08 -26.42 6.14
CA LYS A 249 -36.08 -25.57 7.34
C LYS A 249 -35.07 -24.42 7.21
N SER A 250 -35.58 -23.22 7.42
CA SER A 250 -34.80 -22.01 7.68
C SER A 250 -33.97 -22.15 8.97
N VAL A 251 -32.65 -22.06 8.87
CA VAL A 251 -31.78 -21.87 10.04
C VAL A 251 -31.44 -20.38 10.12
N SER A 252 -31.98 -19.70 11.13
CA SER A 252 -31.60 -18.34 11.51
C SER A 252 -30.37 -18.36 12.44
N PRO A 253 -29.45 -17.39 12.38
CA PRO A 253 -28.33 -17.30 13.32
C PRO A 253 -28.78 -16.78 14.70
N PRO A 254 -28.11 -17.17 15.81
CA PRO A 254 -28.54 -16.78 17.15
C PRO A 254 -28.27 -15.30 17.46
N ARG A 255 -29.23 -14.68 18.15
CA ARG A 255 -29.10 -13.35 18.79
C ARG A 255 -28.46 -13.51 20.17
N ASP A 256 -27.28 -12.95 20.39
CA ASP A 256 -26.70 -12.84 21.73
C ASP A 256 -27.17 -11.56 22.43
N HIS A 257 -27.91 -11.76 23.52
CA HIS A 257 -28.35 -10.72 24.44
C HIS A 257 -27.27 -10.40 25.47
N LYS A 258 -26.91 -9.10 25.52
CA LYS A 258 -26.24 -8.40 26.63
C LYS A 258 -26.78 -8.82 28.00
N LYS A 259 -25.90 -9.22 28.92
CA LYS A 259 -26.12 -9.08 30.38
C LYS A 259 -24.99 -8.32 31.03
N ASN A 260 -25.40 -7.35 31.84
CA ASN A 260 -24.63 -6.36 32.57
C ASN A 260 -24.27 -6.92 33.96
N ARG A 261 -23.02 -6.82 34.41
CA ARG A 261 -22.67 -6.96 35.82
C ARG A 261 -21.48 -6.05 36.18
N LYS A 262 -21.79 -4.99 36.94
CA LYS A 262 -20.82 -4.18 37.69
C LYS A 262 -20.15 -5.06 38.76
N THR A 263 -18.84 -4.91 39.00
CA THR A 263 -18.27 -4.23 40.19
C THR A 263 -16.77 -4.48 40.38
N ARG A 264 -16.08 -3.36 40.67
CA ARG A 264 -15.06 -3.15 41.73
C ARG A 264 -13.58 -3.51 41.49
N ILE A 265 -12.79 -2.44 41.60
CA ILE A 265 -11.33 -2.30 41.72
C ILE A 265 -10.78 -3.04 42.94
N LYS A 266 -9.60 -3.66 42.81
CA LYS A 266 -8.58 -3.74 43.87
C LYS A 266 -7.17 -3.91 43.28
N GLU A 267 -6.25 -3.10 43.79
CA GLU A 267 -4.81 -3.14 43.60
C GLU A 267 -4.15 -4.24 44.44
N SER A 268 -3.11 -4.86 43.87
CA SER A 268 -1.89 -5.41 44.52
C SER A 268 -1.05 -6.01 43.38
N GLY A 269 0.24 -5.78 43.20
CA GLY A 269 1.33 -5.72 44.15
C GLY A 269 2.17 -6.99 44.01
N VAL A 270 3.50 -6.83 43.81
CA VAL A 270 4.59 -7.81 44.06
C VAL A 270 5.25 -8.52 42.86
N GLN A 271 6.41 -7.96 42.48
CA GLN A 271 7.77 -8.54 42.34
C GLN A 271 8.09 -9.76 41.44
N SER A 272 8.95 -9.47 40.46
CA SER A 272 10.34 -9.96 40.28
C SER A 272 10.66 -11.45 40.44
N HIS A 273 11.17 -12.07 39.36
CA HIS A 273 12.21 -13.08 39.46
C HIS A 273 13.29 -12.91 38.38
N LYS A 274 14.48 -12.49 38.83
CA LYS A 274 15.76 -12.58 38.13
C LYS A 274 16.15 -14.06 37.93
N LYS A 275 16.60 -14.43 36.73
CA LYS A 275 17.45 -15.60 36.52
C LYS A 275 18.75 -15.17 35.82
N LYS A 276 19.83 -15.13 36.61
CA LYS A 276 21.22 -15.06 36.13
C LYS A 276 21.56 -16.38 35.42
N ARG A 277 22.30 -16.31 34.31
CA ARG A 277 23.20 -17.38 33.89
C ARG A 277 24.50 -16.81 33.36
N SER A 278 25.55 -17.53 33.70
CA SER A 278 26.96 -17.17 33.81
C SER A 278 27.72 -17.28 32.50
N ASN A 279 28.88 -16.60 32.48
CA ASN A 279 29.91 -16.56 31.45
C ASN A 279 30.50 -17.93 31.09
N LEU A 280 30.92 -18.08 29.83
CA LEU A 280 32.13 -18.82 29.48
C LEU A 280 32.85 -18.14 28.30
N SER A 281 34.17 -18.32 28.31
CA SER A 281 35.22 -17.44 27.80
C SER A 281 35.69 -17.76 26.37
N LYS A 282 36.07 -16.70 25.67
CA LYS A 282 37.14 -16.51 24.65
C LYS A 282 37.45 -17.64 23.65
N ASN A 283 37.38 -17.30 22.36
CA ASN A 283 38.55 -17.43 21.50
C ASN A 283 38.52 -16.41 20.34
N SER A 284 39.67 -15.79 20.12
CA SER A 284 40.02 -14.86 19.06
C SER A 284 40.31 -15.60 17.75
N MET A 285 39.84 -15.09 16.62
CA MET A 285 40.48 -15.34 15.32
C MET A 285 40.17 -14.17 14.38
N THR A 286 41.24 -13.63 13.80
CA THR A 286 41.31 -12.58 12.78
C THR A 286 40.54 -12.98 11.52
N TRP A 287 39.92 -12.02 10.83
CA TRP A 287 39.44 -12.23 9.46
C TRP A 287 40.05 -11.19 8.52
N GLU A 288 40.78 -11.73 7.56
CA GLU A 288 41.25 -11.06 6.36
C GLU A 288 40.05 -10.68 5.46
N THR A 289 40.32 -9.65 4.66
CA THR A 289 39.53 -9.15 3.54
C THR A 289 38.85 -10.24 2.71
N MET A 290 37.51 -10.22 2.67
CA MET A 290 36.73 -10.95 1.66
C MET A 290 35.70 -10.03 1.01
N SER A 291 35.83 -9.97 -0.32
CA SER A 291 35.00 -9.28 -1.30
C SER A 291 33.57 -9.82 -1.31
N TRP A 292 32.59 -8.91 -1.32
CA TRP A 292 31.17 -9.27 -1.23
C TRP A 292 30.58 -9.63 -2.59
N THR A 293 30.09 -10.86 -2.69
CA THR A 293 29.33 -11.36 -3.84
C THR A 293 27.85 -10.99 -3.72
N PHE A 294 27.36 -10.34 -4.79
CA PHE A 294 25.98 -9.95 -5.05
C PHE A 294 25.01 -11.16 -5.07
N THR A 295 23.88 -11.06 -4.37
CA THR A 295 22.70 -11.93 -4.58
C THR A 295 21.53 -11.10 -5.13
N PRO A 296 20.96 -11.42 -6.31
CA PRO A 296 19.87 -10.61 -6.87
C PRO A 296 18.55 -11.39 -7.00
N ARG A 297 17.48 -10.72 -6.57
CA ARG A 297 16.24 -10.59 -7.34
C ARG A 297 16.20 -9.14 -7.79
N LYS A 298 16.36 -8.86 -9.09
CA LYS A 298 16.45 -7.50 -9.62
C LYS A 298 15.39 -7.29 -10.71
N ALA A 299 14.59 -6.24 -10.56
CA ALA A 299 13.80 -5.66 -11.62
C ALA A 299 14.65 -4.64 -12.39
N THR A 300 14.83 -4.84 -13.69
CA THR A 300 15.53 -3.94 -14.60
C THR A 300 14.52 -3.11 -15.38
N LYS A 301 14.81 -1.83 -15.57
CA LYS A 301 14.11 -0.94 -16.48
C LYS A 301 14.89 -0.96 -17.81
N VAL A 302 14.22 -1.31 -18.90
CA VAL A 302 14.73 -1.26 -20.28
C VAL A 302 14.02 -0.13 -21.02
#